data_AF-A0A8B5WSS4-F1
#
_entry.id   AF-A0A8B5WSS4-F1
#
_cell.length_a   1.000
_cell.length_b   1.000
_cell.length_c   1.000
_cell.angle_alpha   90.00
_cell.angle_beta   90.00
_cell.angle_gamma   90.00
#
_symmetry.space_group_name_H-M   'P 1'
#
loop_
_entity.id
_entity.type
_entity.pdbx_description
1 polymer ?
#
loop_
_entity_poly.entity_id
_entity_poly.type
_entity_poly.pdbx_seq_one_letter_code
_entity_poly.pdbx_strand_id
1 'polypeptide(L)'
;MKNLVFDVNVILDLWLERQPEERLGQIAQLIESRQQGVACCWIASTSLHVLEYLARRQFKSEGVDPAKAAQVVKQLLANLLQNLRPLTCFGFQQDQALLAHSDLEDAQIVRAASVLHGPTAIVTNEKRFDTAGANLAQLSPPQAEAWLREPILPEALEFIDLKTQQDAIRPPLERNLHRVLHHGQYIMGPEIAELEAALAEYVGVKHGLTVASGTDSLEIALRALEIGPGDEVITVPFTWISSAEVIGLVGATPVFVDIEPASFNIDVAKIEAAITPRTQAILPVSLFGQMPDYATINALAARHGLTVIEDAAQSFGATQHGRRSGGVTTIGSTSFFPAKPLGCYGDGGALFTDDAGLAETMRAIRTHGGIRRHHHPLL
;
A
#
# COMPACT_ATOMS: atom_id res chain seq x y z
N MET A 1 -1.63 15.91 7.06
CA MET A 1 -2.43 16.24 8.27
C MET A 1 -1.47 16.37 9.45
N LYS A 2 -1.72 17.26 10.43
CA LYS A 2 -0.84 17.41 11.61
C LYS A 2 -1.14 16.32 12.65
N ASN A 3 -0.12 15.89 13.37
CA ASN A 3 -0.26 14.93 14.48
C ASN A 3 -0.11 15.64 15.83
N LEU A 4 -1.04 15.36 16.75
CA LEU A 4 -0.94 15.75 18.16
C LEU A 4 -0.80 14.49 19.01
N VAL A 5 0.29 14.41 19.77
CA VAL A 5 0.53 13.32 20.73
C VAL A 5 0.36 13.88 22.14
N PHE A 6 -0.63 13.40 22.88
CA PHE A 6 -0.95 13.96 24.19
C PHE A 6 -0.14 13.30 25.30
N ASP A 7 0.47 14.15 26.13
CA ASP A 7 1.10 13.80 27.39
C ASP A 7 0.03 13.42 28.45
N VAL A 8 0.39 12.57 29.40
CA VAL A 8 -0.46 12.14 30.51
C VAL A 8 -0.91 13.33 31.34
N ASN A 9 -0.03 14.30 31.61
CA ASN A 9 -0.38 15.46 32.44
C ASN A 9 -1.55 16.27 31.85
N VAL A 10 -1.62 16.42 30.52
CA VAL A 10 -2.68 17.17 29.83
C VAL A 10 -4.02 16.43 29.97
N ILE A 11 -4.00 15.10 29.83
CA ILE A 11 -5.21 14.30 29.96
C ILE A 11 -5.67 14.26 31.43
N LEU A 12 -4.75 14.17 32.39
CA LEU A 12 -5.09 14.24 33.82
C LEU A 12 -5.65 15.60 34.21
N ASP A 13 -5.10 16.69 33.67
CA ASP A 13 -5.62 18.04 33.90
C ASP A 13 -7.08 18.13 33.47
N LEU A 14 -7.43 17.55 32.31
CA LEU A 14 -8.80 17.47 31.82
C LEU A 14 -9.69 16.61 32.72
N TRP A 15 -9.25 15.39 33.09
CA TRP A 15 -10.06 14.44 33.85
C TRP A 15 -10.29 14.84 35.30
N LEU A 16 -9.35 15.57 35.89
CA LEU A 16 -9.33 15.94 37.31
C LEU A 16 -9.57 17.44 37.52
N GLU A 17 -9.94 18.16 36.45
CA GLU A 17 -10.29 19.59 36.47
C GLU A 17 -9.24 20.47 37.16
N ARG A 18 -7.94 20.19 36.90
CA ARG A 18 -6.81 20.85 37.60
C ARG A 18 -6.41 22.22 37.03
N GLN A 19 -7.16 22.70 36.05
CA GLN A 19 -6.87 23.94 35.32
C GLN A 19 -8.14 24.80 35.25
N PRO A 20 -8.02 26.12 34.96
CA PRO A 20 -9.19 26.97 34.71
C PRO A 20 -10.07 26.41 33.59
N GLU A 21 -11.38 26.64 33.70
CA GLU A 21 -12.41 26.11 32.77
C GLU A 21 -12.08 26.40 31.29
N GLU A 22 -11.57 27.60 30.99
CA GLU A 22 -11.11 27.99 29.65
C GLU A 22 -10.04 27.02 29.09
N ARG A 23 -9.06 26.66 29.93
CA ARG A 23 -7.96 25.75 29.53
C ARG A 23 -8.45 24.31 29.39
N LEU A 24 -9.38 23.88 30.24
CA LEU A 24 -10.02 22.56 30.10
C LEU A 24 -10.81 22.46 28.79
N GLY A 25 -11.55 23.52 28.44
CA GLY A 25 -12.25 23.63 27.17
C GLY A 25 -11.33 23.52 25.96
N GLN A 26 -10.16 24.17 26.00
CA GLN A 26 -9.14 24.06 24.94
C GLN A 26 -8.61 22.63 24.79
N ILE A 27 -8.29 21.95 25.89
CA ILE A 27 -7.81 20.57 25.85
C ILE A 27 -8.88 19.66 25.24
N ALA A 28 -10.14 19.81 25.65
CA ALA A 28 -11.26 19.06 25.10
C ALA A 28 -11.40 19.29 23.58
N GLN A 29 -11.33 20.53 23.11
CA GLN A 29 -11.40 20.86 21.69
C GLN A 29 -10.25 20.24 20.88
N LEU A 30 -9.02 20.26 21.40
CA LEU A 30 -7.88 19.62 20.73
C LEU A 30 -8.07 18.11 20.60
N ILE A 31 -8.62 17.46 21.62
CA ILE A 31 -8.94 16.03 21.61
C ILE A 31 -10.04 15.73 20.58
N GLU A 32 -11.07 16.55 20.52
CA GLU A 32 -12.19 16.42 19.58
C GLU A 32 -11.82 16.78 18.13
N SER A 33 -10.70 17.47 17.91
CA SER A 33 -10.21 17.87 16.58
C SER A 33 -10.04 16.70 15.61
N ARG A 34 -9.82 15.47 16.14
CA ARG A 34 -9.85 14.23 15.35
C ARG A 34 -11.19 14.00 14.67
N GLN A 35 -12.29 14.12 15.40
CA GLN A 35 -13.63 13.86 14.84
C GLN A 35 -13.98 14.87 13.75
N GLN A 36 -13.42 16.07 13.85
CA GLN A 36 -13.57 17.15 12.88
C GLN A 36 -12.62 17.02 11.68
N GLY A 37 -11.71 16.03 11.68
CA GLY A 37 -10.73 15.81 10.62
C GLY A 37 -9.63 16.88 10.55
N VAL A 38 -9.45 17.68 11.62
CA VAL A 38 -8.48 18.78 11.67
C VAL A 38 -7.07 18.26 11.96
N ALA A 39 -6.94 17.24 12.82
CA ALA A 39 -5.68 16.63 13.17
C ALA A 39 -5.82 15.12 13.46
N CYS A 40 -4.70 14.40 13.37
CA CYS A 40 -4.59 13.07 13.94
C CYS A 40 -4.21 13.19 15.43
N CYS A 41 -5.06 12.68 16.33
CA CYS A 41 -4.83 12.72 17.77
C CYS A 41 -4.39 11.35 18.29
N TRP A 42 -3.30 11.33 19.05
CA TRP A 42 -2.62 10.13 19.50
C TRP A 42 -2.32 10.17 21.00
N ILE A 43 -2.26 8.99 21.61
CA ILE A 43 -1.73 8.80 22.96
C ILE A 43 -0.79 7.61 22.94
N ALA A 44 0.36 7.69 23.61
CA ALA A 44 1.22 6.53 23.77
C ALA A 44 0.46 5.42 24.51
N SER A 45 0.51 4.20 23.99
CA SER A 45 -0.15 3.04 24.61
C SER A 45 0.33 2.79 26.04
N THR A 46 1.59 3.13 26.33
CA THR A 46 2.15 3.08 27.68
C THR A 46 1.54 4.14 28.59
N SER A 47 1.10 5.30 28.11
CA SER A 47 0.45 6.32 28.94
C SER A 47 -0.92 5.89 29.48
N LEU A 48 -1.61 4.94 28.85
CA LEU A 48 -2.97 4.54 29.25
C LEU A 48 -3.04 3.93 30.66
N HIS A 49 -2.07 3.09 31.03
CA HIS A 49 -2.04 2.48 32.36
C HIS A 49 -1.65 3.49 33.44
N VAL A 50 -0.76 4.43 33.11
CA VAL A 50 -0.35 5.53 34.00
C VAL A 50 -1.56 6.42 34.28
N LEU A 51 -2.31 6.80 33.24
CA LEU A 51 -3.56 7.56 33.37
C LEU A 51 -4.57 6.86 34.27
N GLU A 52 -4.81 5.57 34.04
CA GLU A 52 -5.74 4.80 34.85
C GLU A 52 -5.33 4.84 36.33
N TYR A 53 -4.07 4.54 36.60
CA TYR A 53 -3.55 4.48 37.97
C TYR A 53 -3.62 5.83 38.68
N LEU A 54 -3.13 6.91 38.05
CA LEU A 54 -3.08 8.24 38.64
C LEU A 54 -4.47 8.82 38.87
N ALA A 55 -5.39 8.67 37.92
CA ALA A 55 -6.77 9.16 38.06
C ALA A 55 -7.50 8.42 39.19
N ARG A 56 -7.39 7.08 39.26
CA ARG A 56 -8.00 6.28 40.35
C ARG A 56 -7.44 6.68 41.71
N ARG A 57 -6.12 6.88 41.80
CA ARG A 57 -5.46 7.32 43.03
C ARG A 57 -5.98 8.70 43.48
N GLN A 58 -6.15 9.63 42.55
CA GLN A 58 -6.67 10.96 42.86
C GLN A 58 -8.12 10.90 43.36
N PHE A 59 -9.03 10.25 42.64
CA PHE A 59 -10.43 10.13 43.07
C PHE A 59 -10.56 9.48 44.45
N LYS A 60 -9.74 8.46 44.73
CA LYS A 60 -9.70 7.85 46.07
C LYS A 60 -9.25 8.84 47.14
N SER A 61 -8.26 9.69 46.86
CA SER A 61 -7.80 10.72 47.80
C SER A 61 -8.85 11.80 48.07
N GLU A 62 -9.76 12.03 47.12
CA GLU A 62 -10.91 12.93 47.24
C GLU A 62 -12.13 12.27 47.91
N GLY A 63 -12.00 11.01 48.36
CA GLY A 63 -13.04 10.29 49.09
C GLY A 63 -14.06 9.55 48.20
N VAL A 64 -13.80 9.42 46.90
CA VAL A 64 -14.64 8.60 46.01
C VAL A 64 -14.43 7.12 46.32
N ASP A 65 -15.54 6.39 46.43
CA ASP A 65 -15.51 4.93 46.60
C ASP A 65 -14.65 4.24 45.52
N PRO A 66 -13.77 3.27 45.87
CA PRO A 66 -12.86 2.66 44.91
C PRO A 66 -13.53 1.98 43.70
N ALA A 67 -14.70 1.37 43.87
CA ALA A 67 -15.41 0.73 42.77
C ALA A 67 -16.02 1.78 41.83
N LYS A 68 -16.59 2.85 42.41
CA LYS A 68 -17.08 4.00 41.66
C LYS A 68 -15.95 4.72 40.91
N ALA A 69 -14.80 4.94 41.55
CA ALA A 69 -13.63 5.56 40.93
C ALA A 69 -13.11 4.73 39.73
N ALA A 70 -13.05 3.40 39.88
CA ALA A 70 -12.67 2.51 38.78
C ALA A 70 -13.67 2.59 37.60
N GLN A 71 -14.98 2.65 37.89
CA GLN A 71 -16.01 2.79 36.86
C GLN A 71 -15.90 4.13 36.11
N VAL A 72 -15.71 5.24 36.85
CA VAL A 72 -15.52 6.58 36.26
C VAL A 72 -14.30 6.60 35.34
N VAL A 73 -13.15 6.11 35.82
CA VAL A 73 -11.91 6.09 35.03
C VAL A 73 -12.04 5.20 33.79
N LYS A 74 -12.74 4.05 33.90
CA LYS A 74 -13.03 3.21 32.73
C LYS A 74 -13.87 3.94 31.68
N GLN A 75 -14.85 4.75 32.10
CA GLN A 75 -15.65 5.57 31.19
C GLN A 75 -14.81 6.67 30.53
N LEU A 76 -13.94 7.33 31.31
CA LEU A 76 -13.01 8.35 30.80
C LEU A 76 -12.06 7.77 29.76
N LEU A 77 -11.49 6.58 30.00
CA LEU A 77 -10.66 5.85 29.03
C LEU A 77 -11.44 5.49 27.76
N ALA A 78 -12.67 4.99 27.90
CA ALA A 78 -13.51 4.66 26.74
C ALA A 78 -13.80 5.90 25.88
N ASN A 79 -14.13 7.03 26.51
CA ASN A 79 -14.34 8.31 25.82
C ASN A 79 -13.06 8.84 25.17
N LEU A 80 -11.91 8.69 25.85
CA LEU A 80 -10.61 9.07 25.30
C LEU A 80 -10.30 8.30 24.02
N LEU A 81 -10.52 6.97 24.01
CA LEU A 81 -10.22 6.11 22.86
C LEU A 81 -11.15 6.33 21.65
N GLN A 82 -12.32 6.95 21.84
CA GLN A 82 -13.14 7.43 20.74
C GLN A 82 -12.46 8.59 20.00
N ASN A 83 -11.63 9.38 20.69
CA ASN A 83 -11.03 10.62 20.20
C ASN A 83 -9.51 10.54 19.98
N LEU A 84 -8.81 9.61 20.60
CA LEU A 84 -7.37 9.39 20.42
C LEU A 84 -7.11 7.97 19.92
N ARG A 85 -6.07 7.83 19.10
CA ARG A 85 -5.57 6.52 18.66
C ARG A 85 -4.40 6.10 19.56
N PRO A 86 -4.41 4.88 20.12
CA PRO A 86 -3.23 4.35 20.81
C PRO A 86 -2.06 4.22 19.85
N LEU A 87 -0.91 4.75 20.25
CA LEU A 87 0.34 4.71 19.52
C LEU A 87 1.28 3.72 20.20
N THR A 88 1.74 2.72 19.45
CA THR A 88 2.55 1.62 20.01
C THR A 88 4.03 1.97 19.97
N CYS A 89 4.75 1.65 21.05
CA CYS A 89 6.21 1.71 21.06
C CYS A 89 6.77 0.37 20.58
N PHE A 90 7.51 0.36 19.47
CA PHE A 90 8.20 -0.86 19.01
C PHE A 90 9.38 -1.19 19.93
N GLY A 91 9.45 -2.45 20.39
CA GLY A 91 10.41 -2.92 21.41
C GLY A 91 11.87 -2.97 20.95
N PHE A 92 12.13 -3.16 19.66
CA PHE A 92 13.43 -3.60 19.14
C PHE A 92 14.59 -2.58 19.24
N GLN A 93 14.33 -1.37 19.74
CA GLN A 93 15.33 -0.30 19.92
C GLN A 93 15.09 0.53 21.20
N GLN A 94 14.37 0.01 22.19
CA GLN A 94 13.99 0.80 23.37
C GLN A 94 15.16 1.04 24.33
N ASP A 95 16.11 0.12 24.42
CA ASP A 95 17.12 0.12 25.48
C ASP A 95 18.00 1.39 25.45
N GLN A 96 18.57 1.74 24.29
CA GLN A 96 19.46 2.91 24.18
C GLN A 96 18.70 4.24 24.32
N ALA A 97 17.46 4.30 23.83
CA ALA A 97 16.64 5.50 23.94
C ALA A 97 16.18 5.72 25.39
N LEU A 98 15.62 4.69 26.05
CA LEU A 98 15.17 4.80 27.45
C LEU A 98 16.32 5.17 28.40
N LEU A 99 17.54 4.73 28.13
CA LEU A 99 18.72 5.09 28.91
C LEU A 99 19.25 6.51 28.65
N ALA A 100 18.89 7.12 27.52
CA ALA A 100 19.34 8.46 27.13
C ALA A 100 18.45 9.58 27.70
N HIS A 101 17.20 9.27 28.06
CA HIS A 101 16.27 10.22 28.65
C HIS A 101 16.34 10.22 30.18
N SER A 102 16.08 11.39 30.77
CA SER A 102 15.97 11.55 32.22
C SER A 102 14.62 11.13 32.79
N ASP A 103 13.58 11.10 31.95
CA ASP A 103 12.23 10.63 32.26
C ASP A 103 11.82 9.50 31.30
N LEU A 104 11.40 8.36 31.87
CA LEU A 104 10.99 7.18 31.11
C LEU A 104 9.64 7.36 30.41
N GLU A 105 8.76 8.19 30.96
CA GLU A 105 7.46 8.49 30.38
C GLU A 105 7.65 9.32 29.10
N ASP A 106 8.41 10.41 29.19
CA ASP A 106 8.76 11.26 28.05
C ASP A 106 9.45 10.46 26.95
N ALA A 107 10.40 9.61 27.33
CA ALA A 107 11.11 8.73 26.40
C ALA A 107 10.16 7.85 25.58
N GLN A 108 9.15 7.28 26.23
CA GLN A 108 8.16 6.44 25.56
C GLN A 108 7.22 7.25 24.67
N ILE A 109 6.78 8.43 25.12
CA ILE A 109 5.94 9.33 24.32
C ILE A 109 6.67 9.82 23.08
N VAL A 110 7.91 10.31 23.23
CA VAL A 110 8.79 10.75 22.14
C VAL A 110 9.02 9.63 21.15
N ARG A 111 9.30 8.42 21.65
CA ARG A 111 9.54 7.27 20.78
C ARG A 111 8.30 6.88 20.00
N ALA A 112 7.15 6.81 20.66
CA ALA A 112 5.87 6.58 20.00
C ALA A 112 5.62 7.64 18.92
N ALA A 113 5.83 8.93 19.23
CA ALA A 113 5.61 10.03 18.30
C ALA A 113 6.54 9.98 17.07
N SER A 114 7.79 9.54 17.25
CA SER A 114 8.83 9.52 16.21
C SER A 114 8.51 8.64 15.00
N VAL A 115 7.56 7.71 15.11
CA VAL A 115 7.14 6.84 13.98
C VAL A 115 6.05 7.46 13.11
N LEU A 116 5.49 8.60 13.52
CA LEU A 116 4.46 9.30 12.76
C LEU A 116 5.07 10.11 11.62
N HIS A 117 4.45 10.05 10.44
CA HIS A 117 4.83 10.90 9.32
C HIS A 117 4.10 12.24 9.36
N GLY A 118 4.78 13.27 8.87
CA GLY A 118 4.28 14.65 8.82
C GLY A 118 4.53 15.44 10.10
N PRO A 119 4.11 16.73 10.12
CA PRO A 119 4.35 17.61 11.27
C PRO A 119 3.70 17.03 12.52
N THR A 120 4.52 16.81 13.56
CA THR A 120 4.10 16.15 14.80
C THR A 120 4.49 17.00 15.99
N ALA A 121 3.54 17.21 16.90
CA ALA A 121 3.74 17.92 18.14
C ALA A 121 3.31 17.08 19.34
N ILE A 122 4.11 17.13 20.40
CA ILE A 122 3.76 16.64 21.72
C ILE A 122 3.03 17.76 22.46
N VAL A 123 1.82 17.48 22.91
CA VAL A 123 1.00 18.41 23.68
C VAL A 123 1.23 18.13 25.17
N THR A 124 1.91 19.05 25.84
CA THR A 124 2.33 18.92 27.25
C THR A 124 2.23 20.24 27.99
N ASN A 125 1.88 20.20 29.28
CA ASN A 125 1.94 21.36 30.17
C ASN A 125 3.30 21.48 30.89
N GLU A 126 4.20 20.51 30.70
CA GLU A 126 5.50 20.50 31.34
C GLU A 126 6.49 21.45 30.68
N LYS A 127 7.18 22.22 31.52
CA LYS A 127 8.25 23.15 31.06
C LYS A 127 9.57 22.44 30.79
N ARG A 128 9.73 21.19 31.24
CA ARG A 128 10.99 20.42 31.15
C ARG A 128 10.77 19.02 30.55
N PHE A 129 9.81 18.89 29.64
CA PHE A 129 9.63 17.67 28.88
C PHE A 129 10.92 17.34 28.11
N ASP A 130 11.45 16.14 28.29
CA ASP A 130 12.73 15.71 27.74
C ASP A 130 12.55 15.09 26.36
N THR A 131 12.80 15.87 25.31
CA THR A 131 12.77 15.38 23.93
C THR A 131 14.03 14.63 23.51
N ALA A 132 15.08 14.62 24.33
CA ALA A 132 16.42 14.09 24.02
C ALA A 132 16.95 14.41 22.60
N GLY A 133 16.61 15.60 22.07
CA GLY A 133 17.05 16.04 20.75
C GLY A 133 16.24 15.50 19.57
N ALA A 134 15.11 14.84 19.80
CA ALA A 134 14.16 14.49 18.74
C ALA A 134 13.61 15.75 18.07
N ASN A 135 13.47 15.73 16.74
CA ASN A 135 12.87 16.82 15.96
C ASN A 135 11.33 16.81 16.07
N LEU A 136 10.82 17.02 17.27
CA LEU A 136 9.38 17.07 17.59
C LEU A 136 9.06 18.40 18.26
N ALA A 137 7.98 19.05 17.83
CA ALA A 137 7.52 20.27 18.49
C ALA A 137 6.94 19.92 19.88
N GLN A 138 7.26 20.72 20.89
CA GLN A 138 6.66 20.63 22.22
C GLN A 138 5.76 21.85 22.42
N LEU A 139 4.46 21.61 22.57
CA LEU A 139 3.45 22.66 22.59
C LEU A 139 2.56 22.54 23.82
N SER A 140 2.31 23.64 24.52
CA SER A 140 1.18 23.74 25.46
C SER A 140 -0.16 23.69 24.70
N PRO A 141 -1.31 23.39 25.34
CA PRO A 141 -2.60 23.36 24.66
C PRO A 141 -2.92 24.63 23.84
N PRO A 142 -2.70 25.87 24.34
CA PRO A 142 -2.91 27.07 23.51
C PRO A 142 -1.98 27.16 22.29
N GLN A 143 -0.73 26.71 22.44
CA GLN A 143 0.23 26.68 21.33
C GLN A 143 -0.14 25.62 20.30
N ALA A 144 -0.64 24.46 20.73
CA ALA A 144 -1.12 23.40 19.84
C ALA A 144 -2.32 23.88 19.02
N GLU A 145 -3.26 24.62 19.63
CA GLU A 145 -4.40 25.20 18.92
C GLU A 145 -3.95 26.22 17.86
N ALA A 146 -3.03 27.12 18.21
CA ALA A 146 -2.45 28.07 17.25
C ALA A 146 -1.71 27.34 16.13
N TRP A 147 -0.91 26.34 16.47
CA TRP A 147 -0.15 25.53 15.52
C TRP A 147 -1.08 24.79 14.55
N LEU A 148 -2.22 24.25 14.98
CA LEU A 148 -3.18 23.61 14.07
C LEU A 148 -3.71 24.56 12.98
N ARG A 149 -3.77 25.87 13.25
CA ARG A 149 -4.21 26.89 12.29
C ARG A 149 -3.12 27.30 11.29
N GLU A 150 -1.85 27.00 11.59
CA GLU A 150 -0.75 27.29 10.67
C GLU A 150 -0.81 26.37 9.44
N PRO A 151 -0.69 26.90 8.22
CA PRO A 151 -0.71 26.09 7.02
C PRO A 151 0.44 25.08 7.01
N ILE A 152 0.15 23.85 6.61
CA ILE A 152 1.20 22.88 6.28
C ILE A 152 1.72 23.29 4.91
N LEU A 153 2.92 23.87 4.86
CA LEU A 153 3.64 24.02 3.60
C LEU A 153 4.22 22.64 3.26
N PRO A 154 3.86 22.01 2.13
CA PRO A 154 4.51 20.79 1.72
C PRO A 154 5.99 21.08 1.44
N GLU A 155 6.90 20.34 2.08
CA GLU A 155 8.36 20.47 1.84
C GLU A 155 8.71 20.19 0.38
N ALA A 156 7.97 19.30 -0.29
CA ALA A 156 7.98 19.04 -1.72
C ALA A 156 6.67 18.34 -2.13
N LEU A 157 6.20 18.58 -3.37
CA LEU A 157 5.04 17.88 -3.92
C LEU A 157 5.53 16.60 -4.62
N GLU A 158 5.26 15.45 -4.01
CA GLU A 158 5.67 14.15 -4.54
C GLU A 158 4.91 13.85 -5.85
N PHE A 159 5.62 13.33 -6.87
CA PHE A 159 4.97 12.98 -8.14
C PHE A 159 3.94 11.86 -7.95
N ILE A 160 4.25 10.86 -7.11
CA ILE A 160 3.35 9.79 -6.67
C ILE A 160 3.55 9.60 -5.16
N ASP A 161 2.56 10.00 -4.36
CA ASP A 161 2.61 9.92 -2.89
C ASP A 161 2.09 8.57 -2.37
N LEU A 162 3.03 7.67 -2.04
CA LEU A 162 2.71 6.38 -1.41
C LEU A 162 2.59 6.48 0.12
N LYS A 163 3.12 7.53 0.75
CA LYS A 163 3.14 7.70 2.21
C LYS A 163 1.72 7.90 2.73
N THR A 164 0.94 8.77 2.05
CA THR A 164 -0.46 9.03 2.40
C THR A 164 -1.32 7.76 2.33
N GLN A 165 -1.16 6.94 1.27
CA GLN A 165 -1.87 5.67 1.16
C GLN A 165 -1.44 4.68 2.25
N GLN A 166 -0.13 4.52 2.47
CA GLN A 166 0.43 3.62 3.48
C GLN A 166 -0.12 3.93 4.87
N ASP A 167 -0.17 5.21 5.26
CA ASP A 167 -0.70 5.64 6.56
C ASP A 167 -2.18 5.29 6.72
N ALA A 168 -2.97 5.39 5.65
CA ALA A 168 -4.39 5.03 5.67
C ALA A 168 -4.63 3.52 5.90
N ILE A 169 -3.70 2.67 5.45
CA ILE A 169 -3.81 1.19 5.55
C ILE A 169 -2.81 0.57 6.54
N ARG A 170 -2.11 1.37 7.34
CA ARG A 170 -1.01 0.91 8.21
C ARG A 170 -1.44 -0.21 9.18
N PRO A 171 -2.56 -0.12 9.92
CA PRO A 171 -2.93 -1.20 10.84
C PRO A 171 -3.13 -2.57 10.18
N PRO A 172 -3.91 -2.73 9.09
CA PRO A 172 -4.00 -4.02 8.40
C PRO A 172 -2.69 -4.44 7.71
N LEU A 173 -1.90 -3.48 7.20
CA LEU A 173 -0.58 -3.76 6.60
C LEU A 173 0.39 -4.40 7.61
N GLU A 174 0.59 -3.76 8.77
CA GLU A 174 1.51 -4.25 9.81
C GLU A 174 1.05 -5.62 10.34
N ARG A 175 -0.26 -5.80 10.54
CA ARG A 175 -0.82 -7.10 10.94
C ARG A 175 -0.50 -8.20 9.92
N ASN A 176 -0.65 -7.92 8.63
CA ASN A 176 -0.38 -8.91 7.58
C ASN A 176 1.12 -9.21 7.45
N LEU A 177 1.98 -8.20 7.62
CA LEU A 177 3.43 -8.39 7.67
C LEU A 177 3.84 -9.31 8.84
N HIS A 178 3.31 -9.05 10.03
CA HIS A 178 3.56 -9.91 11.19
C HIS A 178 3.00 -11.32 11.02
N ARG A 179 1.81 -11.48 10.39
CA ARG A 179 1.27 -12.80 10.05
C ARG A 179 2.29 -13.62 9.24
N VAL A 180 2.87 -13.03 8.19
CA VAL A 180 3.88 -13.69 7.35
C VAL A 180 5.14 -14.05 8.13
N LEU A 181 5.65 -13.12 8.95
CA LEU A 181 6.81 -13.38 9.82
C LEU A 181 6.55 -14.51 10.82
N HIS A 182 5.32 -14.66 11.31
CA HIS A 182 4.99 -15.68 12.30
C HIS A 182 4.82 -17.09 11.70
N HIS A 183 4.20 -17.24 10.54
CA HIS A 183 4.05 -18.56 9.94
C HIS A 183 5.28 -19.01 9.13
N GLY A 184 6.15 -18.09 8.71
CA GLY A 184 7.46 -18.40 8.11
C GLY A 184 7.43 -19.03 6.71
N GLN A 185 6.29 -18.99 6.03
CA GLN A 185 6.11 -19.55 4.67
C GLN A 185 6.29 -18.44 3.62
N TYR A 186 7.53 -17.98 3.45
CA TYR A 186 7.84 -16.79 2.65
C TYR A 186 7.68 -16.98 1.13
N ILE A 187 7.82 -18.23 0.65
CA ILE A 187 7.73 -18.58 -0.77
C ILE A 187 6.48 -19.41 -0.99
N MET A 188 5.60 -18.95 -1.87
CA MET A 188 4.32 -19.60 -2.16
C MET A 188 3.47 -19.86 -0.90
N GLY A 189 3.50 -18.91 0.05
CA GLY A 189 2.67 -18.93 1.25
C GLY A 189 1.17 -18.80 0.95
N PRO A 190 0.30 -18.97 1.96
CA PRO A 190 -1.15 -18.96 1.76
C PRO A 190 -1.67 -17.66 1.13
N GLU A 191 -1.03 -16.53 1.41
CA GLU A 191 -1.37 -15.21 0.86
C GLU A 191 -1.25 -15.14 -0.67
N ILE A 192 -0.38 -15.96 -1.28
CA ILE A 192 -0.26 -16.00 -2.74
C ILE A 192 -1.53 -16.58 -3.36
N ALA A 193 -2.05 -17.68 -2.83
CA ALA A 193 -3.29 -18.28 -3.33
C ALA A 193 -4.51 -17.37 -3.08
N GLU A 194 -4.56 -16.70 -1.93
CA GLU A 194 -5.58 -15.70 -1.61
C GLU A 194 -5.55 -14.54 -2.62
N LEU A 195 -4.37 -13.99 -2.88
CA LEU A 195 -4.18 -12.88 -3.82
C LEU A 195 -4.48 -13.30 -5.27
N GLU A 196 -4.01 -14.47 -5.72
CA GLU A 196 -4.29 -15.00 -7.06
C GLU A 196 -5.80 -15.11 -7.32
N ALA A 197 -6.55 -15.64 -6.35
CA ALA A 197 -8.01 -15.77 -6.45
C ALA A 197 -8.69 -14.40 -6.49
N ALA A 198 -8.30 -13.48 -5.60
CA ALA A 198 -8.88 -12.14 -5.54
C ALA A 198 -8.58 -11.32 -6.81
N LEU A 199 -7.38 -11.45 -7.38
CA LEU A 199 -7.02 -10.77 -8.63
C LEU A 199 -7.79 -11.34 -9.82
N ALA A 200 -7.94 -12.68 -9.92
CA ALA A 200 -8.73 -13.32 -10.97
C ALA A 200 -10.20 -12.87 -10.93
N GLU A 201 -10.80 -12.86 -9.74
CA GLU A 201 -12.15 -12.35 -9.52
C GLU A 201 -12.25 -10.85 -9.87
N TYR A 202 -11.29 -10.05 -9.41
CA TYR A 202 -11.27 -8.61 -9.69
C TYR A 202 -11.19 -8.34 -11.19
N VAL A 203 -10.31 -9.02 -11.93
CA VAL A 203 -10.18 -8.85 -13.38
C VAL A 203 -11.38 -9.43 -14.14
N GLY A 204 -12.02 -10.47 -13.58
CA GLY A 204 -13.16 -11.16 -14.18
C GLY A 204 -12.76 -12.30 -15.12
N VAL A 205 -11.72 -13.05 -14.75
CA VAL A 205 -11.19 -14.22 -15.47
C VAL A 205 -11.08 -15.43 -14.55
N LYS A 206 -10.92 -16.63 -15.10
CA LYS A 206 -10.82 -17.87 -14.30
C LYS A 206 -9.51 -18.04 -13.55
N HIS A 207 -8.40 -17.55 -14.10
CA HIS A 207 -7.07 -17.81 -13.57
C HIS A 207 -6.25 -16.52 -13.43
N GLY A 208 -5.69 -16.31 -12.23
CA GLY A 208 -4.69 -15.29 -11.93
C GLY A 208 -3.44 -15.96 -11.35
N LEU A 209 -2.25 -15.52 -11.77
CA LEU A 209 -0.97 -16.07 -11.31
C LEU A 209 0.00 -14.95 -10.98
N THR A 210 0.44 -14.84 -9.74
CA THR A 210 1.44 -13.82 -9.36
C THR A 210 2.83 -14.26 -9.75
N VAL A 211 3.67 -13.33 -10.21
CA VAL A 211 5.06 -13.54 -10.62
C VAL A 211 5.95 -12.42 -10.04
N ALA A 212 7.27 -12.51 -10.26
CA ALA A 212 8.22 -11.62 -9.62
C ALA A 212 8.20 -10.18 -10.14
N SER A 213 7.78 -9.93 -11.40
CA SER A 213 7.74 -8.60 -11.98
C SER A 213 6.77 -8.53 -13.17
N GLY A 214 6.50 -7.32 -13.67
CA GLY A 214 5.76 -7.14 -14.93
C GLY A 214 6.54 -7.56 -16.18
N THR A 215 7.87 -7.58 -16.10
CA THR A 215 8.74 -8.09 -17.18
C THR A 215 8.65 -9.61 -17.22
N ASP A 216 8.75 -10.27 -16.07
CA ASP A 216 8.62 -11.72 -15.93
C ASP A 216 7.25 -12.21 -16.40
N SER A 217 6.17 -11.47 -16.13
CA SER A 217 4.85 -11.86 -16.63
C SER A 217 4.81 -11.89 -18.16
N LEU A 218 5.37 -10.88 -18.83
CA LEU A 218 5.43 -10.88 -20.31
C LEU A 218 6.33 -12.00 -20.85
N GLU A 219 7.50 -12.23 -20.26
CA GLU A 219 8.39 -13.32 -20.67
C GLU A 219 7.72 -14.69 -20.48
N ILE A 220 7.08 -14.94 -19.33
CA ILE A 220 6.36 -16.19 -19.05
C ILE A 220 5.21 -16.37 -20.04
N ALA A 221 4.48 -15.31 -20.40
CA ALA A 221 3.41 -15.39 -21.40
C ALA A 221 3.96 -15.82 -22.77
N LEU A 222 5.07 -15.22 -23.22
CA LEU A 222 5.71 -15.58 -24.48
C LEU A 222 6.22 -17.03 -24.48
N ARG A 223 6.88 -17.46 -23.40
CA ARG A 223 7.35 -18.85 -23.24
C ARG A 223 6.21 -19.85 -23.19
N ALA A 224 5.08 -19.51 -22.55
CA ALA A 224 3.90 -20.37 -22.49
C ALA A 224 3.22 -20.57 -23.86
N LEU A 225 3.44 -19.64 -24.80
CA LEU A 225 3.03 -19.76 -26.20
C LEU A 225 4.11 -20.40 -27.09
N GLU A 226 5.21 -20.88 -26.50
CA GLU A 226 6.36 -21.47 -27.20
C GLU A 226 7.00 -20.52 -28.23
N ILE A 227 6.85 -19.21 -28.05
CA ILE A 227 7.42 -18.18 -28.94
C ILE A 227 8.94 -18.11 -28.77
N GLY A 228 9.68 -18.17 -29.88
CA GLY A 228 11.13 -18.14 -29.84
C GLY A 228 11.80 -17.80 -31.17
N PRO A 229 13.02 -18.35 -31.44
CA PRO A 229 13.78 -18.04 -32.64
C PRO A 229 13.01 -18.30 -33.94
N GLY A 230 12.92 -17.27 -34.77
CA GLY A 230 12.20 -17.32 -36.05
C GLY A 230 10.76 -16.83 -35.98
N ASP A 231 10.23 -16.57 -34.79
CA ASP A 231 8.92 -15.97 -34.60
C ASP A 231 8.97 -14.44 -34.57
N GLU A 232 7.84 -13.83 -34.92
CA GLU A 232 7.61 -12.39 -34.83
C GLU A 232 6.48 -12.08 -33.84
N VAL A 233 6.66 -11.04 -33.04
CA VAL A 233 5.63 -10.52 -32.13
C VAL A 233 5.40 -9.05 -32.44
N ILE A 234 4.16 -8.71 -32.80
CA ILE A 234 3.80 -7.32 -33.09
C ILE A 234 3.66 -6.55 -31.77
N THR A 235 4.32 -5.40 -31.63
CA THR A 235 4.18 -4.53 -30.46
C THR A 235 4.37 -3.05 -30.85
N VAL A 236 4.46 -2.14 -29.88
CA VAL A 236 4.62 -0.70 -30.10
C VAL A 236 6.05 -0.25 -29.77
N PRO A 237 6.62 0.72 -30.49
CA PRO A 237 7.92 1.30 -30.15
C PRO A 237 7.81 2.37 -29.04
N PHE A 238 6.62 2.97 -28.86
CA PHE A 238 6.36 3.98 -27.82
C PHE A 238 5.78 3.32 -26.56
N THR A 239 6.65 2.69 -25.78
CA THR A 239 6.32 2.02 -24.51
C THR A 239 7.55 1.94 -23.61
N TRP A 240 7.41 1.36 -22.41
CA TRP A 240 8.55 0.92 -21.61
C TRP A 240 9.28 -0.24 -22.29
N ILE A 241 10.61 -0.28 -22.16
CA ILE A 241 11.47 -1.21 -22.91
C ILE A 241 11.09 -2.68 -22.74
N SER A 242 10.55 -3.07 -21.58
CA SER A 242 10.22 -4.46 -21.26
C SER A 242 9.28 -5.12 -22.26
N SER A 243 8.34 -4.38 -22.88
CA SER A 243 7.43 -4.94 -23.89
C SER A 243 8.17 -5.47 -25.13
N ALA A 244 9.30 -4.85 -25.52
CA ALA A 244 10.14 -5.28 -26.64
C ALA A 244 11.33 -6.15 -26.21
N GLU A 245 11.89 -5.87 -25.03
CA GLU A 245 13.02 -6.60 -24.45
C GLU A 245 12.71 -8.09 -24.31
N VAL A 246 11.55 -8.44 -23.73
CA VAL A 246 11.22 -9.86 -23.49
C VAL A 246 11.04 -10.66 -24.77
N ILE A 247 10.62 -10.01 -25.86
CA ILE A 247 10.52 -10.63 -27.19
C ILE A 247 11.92 -11.03 -27.66
N GLY A 248 12.90 -10.14 -27.50
CA GLY A 248 14.30 -10.44 -27.79
C GLY A 248 14.91 -11.50 -26.85
N LEU A 249 14.55 -11.48 -25.57
CA LEU A 249 15.05 -12.44 -24.57
C LEU A 249 14.59 -13.88 -24.84
N VAL A 250 13.38 -14.08 -25.37
CA VAL A 250 12.92 -15.41 -25.82
C VAL A 250 13.46 -15.79 -27.20
N GLY A 251 14.17 -14.87 -27.88
CA GLY A 251 14.79 -15.10 -29.19
C GLY A 251 13.92 -14.74 -30.40
N ALA A 252 12.72 -14.22 -30.18
CA ALA A 252 11.82 -13.76 -31.23
C ALA A 252 12.18 -12.34 -31.72
N THR A 253 11.53 -11.90 -32.80
CA THR A 253 11.75 -10.57 -33.39
C THR A 253 10.57 -9.64 -33.08
N PRO A 254 10.77 -8.48 -32.42
CA PRO A 254 9.71 -7.50 -32.27
C PRO A 254 9.42 -6.82 -33.61
N VAL A 255 8.14 -6.76 -33.99
CA VAL A 255 7.65 -6.03 -35.17
C VAL A 255 6.89 -4.82 -34.68
N PHE A 256 7.43 -3.63 -34.93
CA PHE A 256 6.85 -2.39 -34.41
C PHE A 256 5.73 -1.86 -35.29
N VAL A 257 4.58 -1.63 -34.67
CA VAL A 257 3.47 -0.87 -35.22
C VAL A 257 3.38 0.45 -34.46
N ASP A 258 3.24 1.54 -35.21
CA ASP A 258 3.21 2.90 -34.68
C ASP A 258 1.95 3.15 -33.81
N ILE A 259 1.94 4.24 -33.06
CA ILE A 259 0.86 4.61 -32.15
C ILE A 259 -0.16 5.55 -32.80
N GLU A 260 -1.36 5.60 -32.22
CA GLU A 260 -2.34 6.67 -32.45
C GLU A 260 -1.99 7.88 -31.55
N PRO A 261 -1.66 9.06 -32.11
CA PRO A 261 -1.23 10.23 -31.33
C PRO A 261 -2.17 10.66 -30.21
N ALA A 262 -3.48 10.46 -30.35
CA ALA A 262 -4.44 10.87 -29.33
C ALA A 262 -4.45 9.97 -28.08
N SER A 263 -4.14 8.68 -28.25
CA SER A 263 -4.21 7.68 -27.16
C SER A 263 -2.84 7.22 -26.68
N PHE A 264 -1.81 7.40 -27.50
CA PHE A 264 -0.47 6.84 -27.35
C PHE A 264 -0.40 5.30 -27.36
N ASN A 265 -1.52 4.62 -27.61
CA ASN A 265 -1.57 3.18 -27.79
C ASN A 265 -1.35 2.80 -29.26
N ILE A 266 -1.14 1.51 -29.52
CA ILE A 266 -0.97 0.96 -30.87
C ILE A 266 -2.06 1.44 -31.82
N ASP A 267 -1.67 1.89 -33.02
CA ASP A 267 -2.61 2.22 -34.08
C ASP A 267 -3.16 0.93 -34.68
N VAL A 268 -4.38 0.58 -34.27
CA VAL A 268 -5.04 -0.67 -34.65
C VAL A 268 -5.19 -0.81 -36.15
N ALA A 269 -5.35 0.30 -36.89
CA ALA A 269 -5.50 0.28 -38.35
C ALA A 269 -4.20 -0.13 -39.06
N LYS A 270 -3.05 -0.03 -38.40
CA LYS A 270 -1.73 -0.38 -38.97
C LYS A 270 -1.30 -1.81 -38.64
N ILE A 271 -2.00 -2.52 -37.75
CA ILE A 271 -1.59 -3.87 -37.31
C ILE A 271 -1.63 -4.88 -38.46
N GLU A 272 -2.72 -4.92 -39.24
CA GLU A 272 -2.93 -5.94 -40.28
C GLU A 272 -1.81 -5.94 -41.33
N ALA A 273 -1.28 -4.76 -41.67
CA ALA A 273 -0.18 -4.61 -42.61
C ALA A 273 1.17 -5.11 -42.08
N ALA A 274 1.32 -5.27 -40.76
CA ALA A 274 2.54 -5.78 -40.12
C ALA A 274 2.53 -7.30 -39.93
N ILE A 275 1.41 -7.97 -40.20
CA ILE A 275 1.30 -9.42 -40.07
C ILE A 275 2.07 -10.12 -41.19
N THR A 276 2.90 -11.09 -40.81
CA THR A 276 3.65 -11.96 -41.72
C THR A 276 3.37 -13.43 -41.40
N PRO A 277 3.82 -14.38 -42.23
CA PRO A 277 3.74 -15.81 -41.89
C PRO A 277 4.53 -16.22 -40.64
N ARG A 278 5.41 -15.36 -40.10
CA ARG A 278 6.16 -15.60 -38.86
C ARG A 278 5.50 -14.99 -37.62
N THR A 279 4.45 -14.19 -37.80
CA THR A 279 3.77 -13.56 -36.67
C THR A 279 3.06 -14.62 -35.83
N GLN A 280 3.38 -14.69 -34.53
CA GLN A 280 2.73 -15.61 -33.58
C GLN A 280 1.79 -14.90 -32.61
N ALA A 281 2.11 -13.64 -32.26
CA ALA A 281 1.34 -12.89 -31.28
C ALA A 281 1.31 -11.39 -31.55
N ILE A 282 0.32 -10.74 -30.97
CA ILE A 282 0.21 -9.28 -30.86
C ILE A 282 0.29 -8.93 -29.38
N LEU A 283 1.24 -8.07 -29.01
CA LEU A 283 1.50 -7.59 -27.66
C LEU A 283 1.23 -6.08 -27.59
N PRO A 284 -0.05 -5.65 -27.56
CA PRO A 284 -0.42 -4.25 -27.35
C PRO A 284 -0.23 -3.85 -25.88
N VAL A 285 0.11 -2.57 -25.69
CA VAL A 285 0.28 -1.96 -24.36
C VAL A 285 -0.91 -1.05 -24.06
N SER A 286 -1.44 -1.15 -22.84
CA SER A 286 -2.44 -0.23 -22.31
C SER A 286 -1.75 0.93 -21.59
N LEU A 287 -1.24 1.88 -22.36
CA LEU A 287 -0.34 2.92 -21.90
C LEU A 287 -1.08 3.98 -21.05
N PHE A 288 -0.41 4.48 -20.00
CA PHE A 288 -0.92 5.51 -19.09
C PHE A 288 -2.28 5.20 -18.44
N GLY A 289 -2.65 3.92 -18.38
CA GLY A 289 -3.90 3.46 -17.79
C GLY A 289 -5.08 3.39 -18.75
N GLN A 290 -4.88 3.65 -20.04
CA GLN A 290 -5.92 3.58 -21.07
C GLN A 290 -5.69 2.37 -21.99
N MET A 291 -6.74 1.58 -22.21
CA MET A 291 -6.70 0.42 -23.12
C MET A 291 -6.85 0.84 -24.59
N PRO A 292 -6.11 0.23 -25.55
CA PRO A 292 -6.45 0.31 -26.98
C PRO A 292 -7.80 -0.35 -27.26
N ASP A 293 -8.28 -0.25 -28.50
CA ASP A 293 -9.47 -0.98 -28.95
C ASP A 293 -9.21 -2.49 -29.06
N TYR A 294 -9.33 -3.18 -27.92
CA TYR A 294 -9.13 -4.62 -27.83
C TYR A 294 -10.21 -5.40 -28.58
N ALA A 295 -11.41 -4.86 -28.77
CA ALA A 295 -12.44 -5.53 -29.55
C ALA A 295 -11.96 -5.70 -31.01
N THR A 296 -11.44 -4.64 -31.61
CA THR A 296 -10.89 -4.68 -32.97
C THR A 296 -9.59 -5.50 -33.05
N ILE A 297 -8.67 -5.35 -32.09
CA ILE A 297 -7.43 -6.15 -32.05
C ILE A 297 -7.73 -7.64 -31.93
N ASN A 298 -8.63 -8.05 -31.04
CA ASN A 298 -8.98 -9.46 -30.85
C ASN A 298 -9.68 -10.03 -32.09
N ALA A 299 -10.57 -9.26 -32.72
CA ALA A 299 -11.22 -9.69 -33.95
C ALA A 299 -10.20 -9.88 -35.09
N LEU A 300 -9.24 -8.96 -35.23
CA LEU A 300 -8.14 -9.08 -36.19
C LEU A 300 -7.29 -10.33 -35.88
N ALA A 301 -6.83 -10.50 -34.65
CA ALA A 301 -6.02 -11.63 -34.24
C ALA A 301 -6.70 -12.98 -34.53
N ALA A 302 -8.00 -13.10 -34.23
CA ALA A 302 -8.78 -14.29 -34.50
C ALA A 302 -8.85 -14.65 -35.99
N ARG A 303 -8.93 -13.66 -36.90
CA ARG A 303 -8.94 -13.91 -38.36
C ARG A 303 -7.61 -14.49 -38.87
N HIS A 304 -6.51 -14.20 -38.18
CA HIS A 304 -5.16 -14.64 -38.55
C HIS A 304 -4.64 -15.79 -37.68
N GLY A 305 -5.44 -16.28 -36.71
CA GLY A 305 -5.00 -17.33 -35.78
C GLY A 305 -3.91 -16.88 -34.80
N LEU A 306 -3.84 -15.58 -34.50
CA LEU A 306 -2.83 -15.00 -33.60
C LEU A 306 -3.35 -14.92 -32.16
N THR A 307 -2.43 -15.00 -31.20
CA THR A 307 -2.72 -14.77 -29.79
C THR A 307 -2.50 -13.30 -29.42
N VAL A 308 -3.34 -12.73 -28.55
CA VAL A 308 -3.15 -11.37 -28.02
C VAL A 308 -2.69 -11.44 -26.57
N ILE A 309 -1.55 -10.81 -26.28
CA ILE A 309 -1.02 -10.62 -24.93
C ILE A 309 -1.19 -9.15 -24.56
N GLU A 310 -2.07 -8.84 -23.61
CA GLU A 310 -2.19 -7.48 -23.11
C GLU A 310 -1.03 -7.18 -22.14
N ASP A 311 -0.23 -6.16 -22.44
CA ASP A 311 0.61 -5.50 -21.45
C ASP A 311 -0.22 -4.44 -20.71
N ALA A 312 -0.77 -4.86 -19.56
CA ALA A 312 -1.55 -4.06 -18.63
C ALA A 312 -0.71 -3.53 -17.46
N ALA A 313 0.61 -3.39 -17.61
CA ALA A 313 1.49 -2.93 -16.53
C ALA A 313 1.15 -1.52 -16.01
N GLN A 314 0.35 -0.73 -16.72
CA GLN A 314 -0.07 0.63 -16.31
C GLN A 314 -1.59 0.78 -16.15
N SER A 315 -2.37 -0.25 -16.44
CA SER A 315 -3.82 -0.15 -16.61
C SER A 315 -4.64 -1.09 -15.73
N PHE A 316 -4.01 -1.77 -14.77
CA PHE A 316 -4.77 -2.59 -13.82
C PHE A 316 -5.89 -1.78 -13.15
N GLY A 317 -7.14 -2.22 -13.34
CA GLY A 317 -8.35 -1.51 -12.90
C GLY A 317 -9.05 -0.64 -13.95
N ALA A 318 -8.43 -0.37 -15.10
CA ALA A 318 -9.08 0.30 -16.23
C ALA A 318 -10.23 -0.55 -16.80
N THR A 319 -11.21 0.08 -17.44
CA THR A 319 -12.37 -0.61 -18.02
C THR A 319 -12.68 -0.18 -19.45
N GLN A 320 -13.15 -1.12 -20.26
CA GLN A 320 -13.61 -0.92 -21.62
C GLN A 320 -14.78 -1.89 -21.85
N HIS A 321 -15.92 -1.34 -22.26
CA HIS A 321 -17.16 -2.11 -22.48
C HIS A 321 -17.56 -3.03 -21.31
N GLY A 322 -17.35 -2.58 -20.08
CA GLY A 322 -17.69 -3.33 -18.86
C GLY A 322 -16.72 -4.46 -18.49
N ARG A 323 -15.67 -4.70 -19.29
CA ARG A 323 -14.56 -5.59 -18.93
C ARG A 323 -13.37 -4.81 -18.40
N ARG A 324 -12.57 -5.46 -17.55
CA ARG A 324 -11.38 -4.87 -16.93
C ARG A 324 -10.11 -5.26 -17.68
N SER A 325 -9.16 -4.33 -17.70
CA SER A 325 -7.79 -4.57 -18.17
C SER A 325 -7.12 -5.73 -17.41
N GLY A 326 -6.29 -6.48 -18.12
CA GLY A 326 -5.76 -7.77 -17.72
C GLY A 326 -6.68 -8.94 -18.11
N GLY A 327 -7.93 -8.66 -18.44
CA GLY A 327 -8.94 -9.67 -18.73
C GLY A 327 -9.70 -9.38 -20.01
N VAL A 328 -9.10 -8.74 -21.00
CA VAL A 328 -9.76 -8.46 -22.29
C VAL A 328 -9.14 -9.19 -23.48
N THR A 329 -8.08 -9.97 -23.27
CA THR A 329 -7.34 -10.73 -24.30
C THR A 329 -7.12 -12.19 -23.87
N THR A 330 -6.39 -12.98 -24.65
CA THR A 330 -6.05 -14.38 -24.31
C THR A 330 -5.19 -14.47 -23.05
N ILE A 331 -4.19 -13.60 -22.94
CA ILE A 331 -3.33 -13.47 -21.76
C ILE A 331 -3.21 -12.00 -21.39
N GLY A 332 -3.57 -11.65 -20.15
CA GLY A 332 -3.24 -10.35 -19.57
C GLY A 332 -2.00 -10.45 -18.70
N SER A 333 -1.14 -9.43 -18.77
CA SER A 333 0.09 -9.29 -17.98
C SER A 333 0.07 -7.95 -17.26
N THR A 334 0.42 -7.91 -15.97
CA THR A 334 0.48 -6.63 -15.22
C THR A 334 1.67 -6.56 -14.27
N SER A 335 1.94 -5.35 -13.78
CA SER A 335 3.01 -5.02 -12.84
C SER A 335 2.42 -4.47 -11.56
N PHE A 336 3.01 -4.88 -10.44
CA PHE A 336 2.78 -4.33 -9.11
C PHE A 336 3.99 -3.51 -8.63
N PHE A 337 4.79 -2.94 -9.53
CA PHE A 337 5.85 -2.01 -9.15
C PHE A 337 5.27 -0.87 -8.26
N PRO A 338 5.99 -0.31 -7.28
CA PRO A 338 5.38 0.50 -6.22
C PRO A 338 4.59 1.72 -6.72
N ALA A 339 5.00 2.30 -7.85
CA ALA A 339 4.35 3.46 -8.46
C ALA A 339 3.14 3.13 -9.36
N LYS A 340 2.74 1.86 -9.51
CA LYS A 340 1.57 1.48 -10.30
C LYS A 340 0.27 1.81 -9.56
N PRO A 341 -0.89 1.94 -10.26
CA PRO A 341 -2.18 2.18 -9.63
C PRO A 341 -2.52 1.19 -8.50
N LEU A 342 -2.14 -0.08 -8.69
CA LEU A 342 -2.01 -1.08 -7.64
C LEU A 342 -0.55 -1.53 -7.57
N GLY A 343 0.20 -1.04 -6.57
CA GLY A 343 1.61 -1.38 -6.35
C GLY A 343 1.83 -2.17 -5.06
N CYS A 344 2.86 -3.02 -5.03
CA CYS A 344 3.39 -3.64 -3.83
C CYS A 344 4.61 -2.85 -3.31
N TYR A 345 5.20 -3.28 -2.20
CA TYR A 345 6.43 -2.69 -1.65
C TYR A 345 7.67 -3.49 -2.07
N GLY A 346 7.88 -3.56 -3.38
CA GLY A 346 8.95 -4.30 -4.03
C GLY A 346 8.65 -4.46 -5.53
N ASP A 347 9.27 -5.45 -6.15
CA ASP A 347 8.87 -5.91 -7.48
C ASP A 347 7.76 -6.96 -7.37
N GLY A 348 6.84 -6.93 -8.33
CA GLY A 348 5.76 -7.90 -8.45
C GLY A 348 5.04 -7.78 -9.78
N GLY A 349 4.36 -8.84 -10.18
CA GLY A 349 3.49 -8.85 -11.36
C GLY A 349 2.46 -9.97 -11.30
N ALA A 350 1.59 -10.02 -12.30
CA ALA A 350 0.64 -11.12 -12.45
C ALA A 350 0.27 -11.39 -13.91
N LEU A 351 -0.16 -12.62 -14.14
CA LEU A 351 -0.73 -13.12 -15.38
C LEU A 351 -2.20 -13.50 -15.19
N PHE A 352 -2.98 -13.34 -16.25
CA PHE A 352 -4.43 -13.52 -16.25
C PHE A 352 -4.86 -14.27 -17.50
N THR A 353 -5.73 -15.27 -17.37
CA THR A 353 -6.31 -15.98 -18.51
C THR A 353 -7.58 -16.75 -18.13
N ASP A 354 -8.41 -17.05 -19.12
CA ASP A 354 -9.54 -17.98 -19.00
C ASP A 354 -9.16 -19.42 -19.41
N ASP A 355 -7.97 -19.61 -20.00
CA ASP A 355 -7.50 -20.92 -20.48
C ASP A 355 -6.75 -21.66 -19.37
N ALA A 356 -7.28 -22.82 -18.98
CA ALA A 356 -6.70 -23.64 -17.92
C ALA A 356 -5.35 -24.25 -18.31
N GLY A 357 -5.14 -24.59 -19.58
CA GLY A 357 -3.88 -25.14 -20.08
C GLY A 357 -2.77 -24.10 -20.05
N LEU A 358 -3.04 -22.88 -20.53
CA LEU A 358 -2.11 -21.75 -20.43
C LEU A 358 -1.81 -21.43 -18.95
N ALA A 359 -2.83 -21.43 -18.09
CA ALA A 359 -2.62 -21.21 -16.66
C ALA A 359 -1.69 -22.27 -16.03
N GLU A 360 -1.86 -23.55 -16.37
CA GLU A 360 -0.98 -24.63 -15.91
C GLU A 360 0.46 -24.47 -16.42
N THR A 361 0.64 -24.17 -17.71
CA THR A 361 1.95 -23.94 -18.31
C THR A 361 2.66 -22.73 -17.69
N MET A 362 1.98 -21.58 -17.57
CA MET A 362 2.54 -20.38 -16.93
C MET A 362 2.90 -20.65 -15.46
N ARG A 363 2.08 -21.41 -14.72
CA ARG A 363 2.36 -21.81 -13.34
C ARG A 363 3.63 -22.63 -13.24
N ALA A 364 3.81 -23.58 -14.15
CA ALA A 364 4.99 -24.43 -14.21
C ALA A 364 6.24 -23.60 -14.54
N ILE A 365 6.21 -22.76 -15.58
CA ILE A 365 7.33 -21.89 -15.99
C ILE A 365 7.78 -21.00 -14.82
N ARG A 366 6.83 -20.34 -14.12
CA ARG A 366 7.11 -19.55 -12.91
C ARG A 366 7.92 -20.33 -11.87
N THR A 367 7.67 -21.63 -11.75
CA THR A 367 8.36 -22.52 -10.82
C THR A 367 9.34 -23.44 -11.54
N HIS A 368 10.23 -22.86 -12.33
CA HIS A 368 11.32 -23.55 -13.04
C HIS A 368 10.83 -24.63 -14.02
N GLY A 369 9.73 -24.40 -14.74
CA GLY A 369 9.16 -25.36 -15.70
C GLY A 369 8.58 -26.63 -15.06
N GLY A 370 8.43 -26.64 -13.73
CA GLY A 370 8.08 -27.82 -12.95
C GLY A 370 6.57 -28.10 -12.92
N ILE A 371 6.14 -29.25 -13.45
CA ILE A 371 4.74 -29.73 -13.26
C ILE A 371 4.59 -30.61 -12.01
N ARG A 372 5.70 -31.17 -11.52
CA ARG A 372 5.82 -31.94 -10.27
C ARG A 372 7.20 -31.71 -9.66
N ARG A 373 7.35 -31.98 -8.36
CA ARG A 373 8.64 -31.84 -7.66
C ARG A 373 9.73 -32.65 -8.38
N HIS A 374 10.81 -31.98 -8.78
CA HIS A 374 11.94 -32.54 -9.53
C HIS A 374 11.61 -33.03 -10.97
N HIS A 375 10.52 -32.57 -11.58
CA HIS A 375 10.18 -32.87 -12.98
C HIS A 375 9.79 -31.60 -13.73
N HIS A 376 10.65 -31.18 -14.66
CA HIS A 376 10.66 -29.83 -15.26
C HIS A 376 10.63 -29.85 -16.81
N PRO A 377 9.50 -30.21 -17.45
CA PRO A 377 9.43 -30.41 -18.90
C PRO A 377 9.21 -29.13 -19.74
N LEU A 378 9.00 -27.96 -19.13
CA LEU A 378 8.51 -26.74 -19.81
C LEU A 378 9.53 -25.59 -19.87
N LEU A 379 10.84 -25.88 -19.87
CA LEU A 379 11.92 -24.90 -20.02
C LEU A 379 13.06 -25.43 -20.88
#